data_AF-A0A661S769-F1
#
_entry.id   AF-A0A661S769-F1
#
_cell.length_a   1.000
_cell.length_b   1.000
_cell.length_c   1.000
_cell.angle_alpha   90.00
_cell.angle_beta   90.00
_cell.angle_gamma   90.00
#
_symmetry.space_group_name_H-M   'P 1'
#
loop_
_entity.id
_entity.type
_entity.pdbx_description
1 polymer ?
#
loop_
_entity_poly.entity_id
_entity_poly.type
_entity_poly.pdbx_seq_one_letter_code
_entity_poly.pdbx_strand_id
1 'polypeptide(L)'
;MGTKKTLFITLFVLCMAFCLNISSLSYAARNDIQSNTRTAILESFGNQPLLFIQNDGQLDKKVKYYEKGANHATYFTENGIYLNLFRQKNTPGVTTDFLHLSFVNAKAKPLITSEGILPTKYNYYIGNDPAKWREGISTYKTIKYTEIYENIDLKIYGNNRQLEYDVIVKPGGDPAAVKFKYEGAESLAVNAGGELEIKLNHGTIIQKSPSLYQDISGQRVKVPGSFKLLSDNRYTFEIASYDTEKPMPAIPF
;
A
#
# COMPACT_ATOMS: atom_id res chain seq x y z
N MET A 1 56.58 67.41 -12.36
CA MET A 1 56.68 67.36 -13.85
C MET A 1 55.57 66.42 -14.32
N GLY A 2 54.62 66.90 -15.14
CA GLY A 2 53.58 66.05 -15.73
C GLY A 2 52.14 66.28 -15.25
N THR A 3 51.66 67.51 -15.34
CA THR A 3 50.24 67.89 -15.36
C THR A 3 49.55 67.29 -16.59
N LYS A 4 48.34 66.74 -16.45
CA LYS A 4 47.34 66.77 -17.53
C LYS A 4 45.97 67.14 -16.98
N LYS A 5 45.52 68.30 -17.47
CA LYS A 5 44.21 68.93 -17.30
C LYS A 5 43.16 68.14 -18.11
N THR A 6 41.92 68.08 -17.64
CA THR A 6 40.76 68.06 -18.55
C THR A 6 39.59 68.79 -17.90
N LEU A 7 39.28 69.95 -18.47
CA LEU A 7 38.03 70.70 -18.39
C LEU A 7 37.02 70.00 -19.32
N PHE A 8 35.73 69.87 -19.00
CA PHE A 8 34.59 69.99 -19.95
C PHE A 8 33.22 69.78 -19.25
N ILE A 9 32.44 70.88 -19.25
CA ILE A 9 31.01 71.05 -19.60
C ILE A 9 29.89 70.35 -18.80
N THR A 10 29.05 71.22 -18.23
CA THR A 10 27.66 71.09 -17.78
C THR A 10 26.69 70.71 -18.92
N LEU A 11 25.76 69.75 -18.74
CA LEU A 11 24.29 69.96 -18.88
C LEU A 11 23.46 68.70 -18.56
N PHE A 12 22.38 68.94 -17.83
CA PHE A 12 21.21 68.12 -17.48
C PHE A 12 20.71 67.10 -18.52
N VAL A 13 20.38 65.88 -18.05
CA VAL A 13 19.17 65.15 -18.49
C VAL A 13 18.43 64.61 -17.26
N LEU A 14 17.18 65.03 -17.16
CA LEU A 14 16.14 64.58 -16.25
C LEU A 14 15.92 63.07 -16.40
N CYS A 15 15.89 62.29 -15.31
CA CYS A 15 15.12 61.05 -15.31
C CYS A 15 14.43 60.86 -13.96
N MET A 16 13.11 60.96 -14.01
CA MET A 16 12.19 60.71 -12.91
C MET A 16 12.25 59.25 -12.44
N ALA A 17 11.87 59.07 -11.18
CA ALA A 17 11.26 57.88 -10.59
C ALA A 17 12.15 56.65 -10.36
N PHE A 18 12.43 56.34 -9.08
CA PHE A 18 11.82 55.17 -8.41
C PHE A 18 12.18 55.21 -6.92
N CYS A 19 11.39 55.93 -6.12
CA CYS A 19 11.18 55.54 -4.73
C CYS A 19 10.00 54.56 -4.74
N LEU A 20 10.25 53.30 -4.37
CA LEU A 20 9.32 52.32 -3.79
C LEU A 20 9.89 50.92 -4.08
N ASN A 21 10.33 50.22 -3.03
CA ASN A 21 10.13 48.77 -2.81
C ASN A 21 11.12 48.26 -1.74
N ILE A 22 10.79 48.47 -0.47
CA ILE A 22 11.39 47.69 0.64
C ILE A 22 10.34 46.72 1.25
N SER A 23 9.09 46.74 0.78
CA SER A 23 8.04 45.81 1.18
C SER A 23 7.93 44.54 0.32
N SER A 24 8.67 44.44 -0.80
CA SER A 24 8.62 43.29 -1.71
C SER A 24 9.60 42.16 -1.34
N LEU A 25 10.72 42.48 -0.66
CA LEU A 25 11.71 41.47 -0.22
C LEU A 25 11.16 40.55 0.89
N SER A 26 10.28 41.06 1.76
CA SER A 26 9.64 40.24 2.81
C SER A 26 8.47 39.40 2.29
N TYR A 27 7.82 39.82 1.19
CA TYR A 27 6.68 39.09 0.61
C TYR A 27 7.15 37.92 -0.28
N ALA A 28 8.21 38.11 -1.07
CA ALA A 28 8.82 37.06 -1.88
C ALA A 28 9.43 35.94 -1.02
N ALA A 29 10.21 36.29 0.02
CA ALA A 29 10.80 35.30 0.92
C ALA A 29 9.75 34.50 1.72
N ARG A 30 8.61 35.12 2.07
CA ARG A 30 7.50 34.44 2.77
C ARG A 30 6.74 33.48 1.85
N ASN A 31 6.58 33.83 0.57
CA ASN A 31 5.97 32.96 -0.44
C ASN A 31 6.88 31.80 -0.83
N ASP A 32 8.20 32.00 -0.92
CA ASP A 32 9.17 30.93 -1.20
C ASP A 32 9.30 29.93 -0.05
N ILE A 33 9.27 30.40 1.21
CA ILE A 33 9.24 29.49 2.37
C ILE A 33 7.92 28.71 2.42
N GLN A 34 6.77 29.36 2.15
CA GLN A 34 5.46 28.70 2.21
C GLN A 34 5.21 27.76 1.02
N SER A 35 5.71 28.07 -0.18
CA SER A 35 5.63 27.21 -1.37
C SER A 35 6.55 26.00 -1.22
N ASN A 36 7.82 26.19 -0.82
CA ASN A 36 8.76 25.09 -0.63
C ASN A 36 8.34 24.20 0.55
N THR A 37 7.77 24.76 1.61
CA THR A 37 7.22 23.96 2.73
C THR A 37 5.99 23.17 2.29
N ARG A 38 5.08 23.76 1.50
CA ARG A 38 3.89 23.04 0.99
C ARG A 38 4.26 21.96 -0.04
N THR A 39 5.22 22.24 -0.92
CA THR A 39 5.74 21.28 -1.90
C THR A 39 6.49 20.15 -1.20
N ALA A 40 7.37 20.44 -0.23
CA ALA A 40 8.08 19.42 0.55
C ALA A 40 7.14 18.59 1.45
N ILE A 41 6.08 19.20 2.01
CA ILE A 41 5.02 18.49 2.75
C ILE A 41 4.21 17.58 1.80
N LEU A 42 3.86 18.05 0.61
CA LEU A 42 3.14 17.24 -0.39
C LEU A 42 4.01 16.14 -1.01
N GLU A 43 5.31 16.38 -1.21
CA GLU A 43 6.29 15.38 -1.67
C GLU A 43 6.55 14.31 -0.59
N SER A 44 6.60 14.70 0.69
CA SER A 44 6.70 13.75 1.80
C SER A 44 5.40 12.98 2.06
N PHE A 45 4.23 13.53 1.72
CA PHE A 45 2.97 12.78 1.66
C PHE A 45 2.83 11.91 0.40
N GLY A 46 3.47 12.28 -0.71
CA GLY A 46 3.43 11.56 -1.98
C GLY A 46 4.25 10.27 -1.99
N ASN A 47 5.21 10.13 -1.08
CA ASN A 47 6.16 9.02 -1.02
C ASN A 47 6.05 8.14 0.24
N GLN A 48 4.91 8.19 0.95
CA GLN A 48 4.74 7.36 2.13
C GLN A 48 4.52 5.89 1.75
N PRO A 49 5.25 4.95 2.40
CA PRO A 49 5.02 3.52 2.18
C PRO A 49 3.60 3.16 2.62
N LEU A 50 3.03 2.14 1.95
CA LEU A 50 1.80 1.53 2.42
C LEU A 50 2.00 1.06 3.87
N LEU A 51 1.08 1.44 4.74
CA LEU A 51 1.15 1.20 6.18
C LEU A 51 -0.13 0.52 6.65
N PHE A 52 0.00 -0.31 7.67
CA PHE A 52 -1.13 -0.99 8.31
C PHE A 52 -1.42 -0.34 9.64
N ILE A 53 -2.65 0.11 9.82
CA ILE A 53 -3.12 0.79 11.03
C ILE A 53 -3.77 -0.26 11.93
N GLN A 54 -3.38 -0.29 13.20
CA GLN A 54 -4.03 -1.13 14.19
C GLN A 54 -5.46 -0.64 14.46
N ASN A 55 -6.42 -1.55 14.54
CA ASN A 55 -7.73 -1.22 15.07
C ASN A 55 -7.69 -1.24 16.61
N ASP A 56 -7.79 -0.06 17.22
CA ASP A 56 -7.90 0.15 18.66
C ASP A 56 -9.28 0.71 19.05
N GLY A 57 -10.30 0.30 18.28
CA GLY A 57 -11.71 0.68 18.48
C GLY A 57 -12.21 1.78 17.54
N GLN A 58 -11.49 2.07 16.46
CA GLN A 58 -11.95 3.01 15.42
C GLN A 58 -13.00 2.36 14.49
N LEU A 59 -12.91 1.03 14.34
CA LEU A 59 -13.75 0.21 13.46
C LEU A 59 -14.38 -0.95 14.24
N ASP A 60 -15.23 -1.74 13.57
CA ASP A 60 -15.79 -2.98 14.12
C ASP A 60 -14.68 -3.89 14.69
N LYS A 61 -14.94 -4.49 15.86
CA LYS A 61 -13.99 -5.32 16.61
C LYS A 61 -13.48 -6.55 15.86
N LYS A 62 -14.14 -6.96 14.77
CA LYS A 62 -13.68 -8.05 13.89
C LYS A 62 -12.45 -7.65 13.07
N VAL A 63 -12.28 -6.36 12.80
CA VAL A 63 -11.08 -5.82 12.14
C VAL A 63 -9.95 -5.74 13.16
N LYS A 64 -8.81 -6.34 12.86
CA LYS A 64 -7.60 -6.24 13.70
C LYS A 64 -6.67 -5.14 13.22
N TYR A 65 -6.51 -5.06 11.89
CA TYR A 65 -5.72 -4.05 11.21
C TYR A 65 -6.42 -3.63 9.93
N TYR A 66 -6.08 -2.47 9.40
CA TYR A 66 -6.57 -2.01 8.12
C TYR A 66 -5.55 -1.12 7.42
N GLU A 67 -5.69 -1.02 6.11
CA GLU A 67 -4.98 -0.10 5.25
C GLU A 67 -6.03 0.74 4.50
N LYS A 68 -5.71 1.99 4.18
CA LYS A 68 -6.62 2.85 3.43
C LYS A 68 -5.85 3.76 2.48
N GLY A 69 -6.17 3.62 1.19
CA GLY A 69 -5.76 4.52 0.13
C GLY A 69 -6.87 5.50 -0.29
N ALA A 70 -6.58 6.35 -1.27
CA ALA A 70 -7.56 7.29 -1.82
C ALA A 70 -8.75 6.58 -2.49
N ASN A 71 -8.49 5.44 -3.12
CA ASN A 71 -9.46 4.71 -3.95
C ASN A 71 -9.74 3.29 -3.44
N HIS A 72 -9.25 2.93 -2.26
CA HIS A 72 -9.54 1.64 -1.65
C HIS A 72 -9.39 1.65 -0.14
N ALA A 73 -9.94 0.63 0.51
CA ALA A 73 -9.62 0.27 1.89
C ALA A 73 -9.54 -1.25 2.02
N THR A 74 -8.58 -1.73 2.80
CA THR A 74 -8.36 -3.16 3.06
C THR A 74 -8.47 -3.43 4.55
N TYR A 75 -9.22 -4.45 4.94
CA TYR A 75 -9.46 -4.80 6.34
C TYR A 75 -9.04 -6.25 6.62
N PHE A 76 -8.20 -6.43 7.63
CA PHE A 76 -7.63 -7.72 8.02
C PHE A 76 -8.38 -8.26 9.23
N THR A 77 -8.98 -9.45 9.08
CA THR A 77 -9.87 -10.08 10.06
C THR A 77 -9.57 -11.56 10.21
N GLU A 78 -10.09 -12.20 11.26
CA GLU A 78 -9.96 -13.65 11.46
C GLU A 78 -10.64 -14.48 10.35
N ASN A 79 -11.63 -13.91 9.63
CA ASN A 79 -12.40 -14.62 8.61
C ASN A 79 -11.85 -14.47 7.18
N GLY A 80 -10.83 -13.63 6.99
CA GLY A 80 -10.35 -13.25 5.67
C GLY A 80 -10.01 -11.77 5.57
N ILE A 81 -9.76 -11.34 4.33
CA ILE A 81 -9.37 -9.98 4.01
C ILE A 81 -10.49 -9.34 3.19
N TYR A 82 -10.99 -8.21 3.65
CA TYR A 82 -12.04 -7.46 2.94
C TYR A 82 -11.40 -6.29 2.20
N LEU A 83 -11.71 -6.17 0.92
CA LEU A 83 -11.31 -5.04 0.08
C LEU A 83 -12.55 -4.27 -0.33
N ASN A 84 -12.47 -2.96 -0.22
CA ASN A 84 -13.45 -2.02 -0.72
C ASN A 84 -12.76 -1.15 -1.78
N LEU A 85 -13.26 -1.16 -3.02
CA LEU A 85 -12.69 -0.44 -4.15
C LEU A 85 -13.63 0.68 -4.59
N PHE A 86 -13.13 1.91 -4.58
CA PHE A 86 -13.85 3.10 -5.01
C PHE A 86 -13.37 3.54 -6.38
N ARG A 87 -14.29 3.68 -7.34
CA ARG A 87 -14.00 4.15 -8.69
C ARG A 87 -14.89 5.35 -9.04
N GLN A 88 -14.25 6.45 -9.40
CA GLN A 88 -14.94 7.62 -9.94
C GLN A 88 -15.60 7.23 -11.28
N LYS A 89 -16.86 7.61 -11.47
CA LYS A 89 -17.51 7.51 -12.78
C LYS A 89 -17.10 8.70 -13.65
N ASN A 90 -17.21 8.53 -14.96
CA ASN A 90 -17.13 9.66 -15.92
C ASN A 90 -18.33 10.63 -15.80
N THR A 91 -19.35 10.26 -15.01
CA THR A 91 -20.48 11.09 -14.58
C THR A 91 -20.39 11.33 -13.06
N PRO A 92 -21.11 12.31 -12.49
CA PRO A 92 -21.14 12.49 -11.04
C PRO A 92 -21.54 11.19 -10.32
N GLY A 93 -20.63 10.67 -9.48
CA GLY A 93 -20.87 9.47 -8.67
C GLY A 93 -19.63 8.59 -8.50
N VAL A 94 -19.67 7.75 -7.46
CA VAL A 94 -18.64 6.75 -7.16
C VAL A 94 -19.27 5.37 -7.28
N THR A 95 -18.60 4.45 -7.96
CA THR A 95 -18.91 3.01 -7.91
C THR A 95 -18.10 2.36 -6.81
N THR A 96 -18.69 1.33 -6.23
CA THR A 96 -18.05 0.55 -5.18
C THR A 96 -18.15 -0.92 -5.50
N ASP A 97 -17.02 -1.61 -5.46
CA ASP A 97 -16.98 -3.07 -5.44
C ASP A 97 -16.45 -3.53 -4.07
N PHE A 98 -17.17 -4.49 -3.49
CA PHE A 98 -16.78 -5.14 -2.24
C PHE A 98 -16.30 -6.54 -2.57
N LEU A 99 -15.12 -6.88 -2.07
CA LEU A 99 -14.48 -8.16 -2.29
C LEU A 99 -14.06 -8.74 -0.94
N HIS A 100 -14.30 -10.02 -0.74
CA HIS A 100 -13.83 -10.75 0.42
C HIS A 100 -12.96 -11.92 -0.05
N LEU A 101 -11.67 -11.82 0.27
CA LEU A 101 -10.71 -12.89 0.10
C LEU A 101 -10.82 -13.82 1.31
N SER A 102 -11.56 -14.92 1.18
CA SER A 102 -11.74 -15.91 2.23
C SER A 102 -10.76 -17.07 2.09
N PHE A 103 -10.35 -17.61 3.24
CA PHE A 103 -9.39 -18.69 3.35
C PHE A 103 -10.14 -20.02 3.55
N VAL A 104 -10.31 -20.78 2.46
CA VAL A 104 -11.19 -21.96 2.44
C VAL A 104 -10.57 -23.09 3.24
N ASN A 105 -11.29 -23.59 4.25
CA ASN A 105 -10.83 -24.61 5.21
C ASN A 105 -9.60 -24.21 6.03
N ALA A 106 -9.32 -22.91 6.16
CA ALA A 106 -8.30 -22.41 7.06
C ALA A 106 -8.67 -22.62 8.53
N LYS A 107 -7.69 -22.47 9.44
CA LYS A 107 -7.97 -22.46 10.88
C LYS A 107 -8.97 -21.35 11.19
N ALA A 108 -10.00 -21.66 11.99
CA ALA A 108 -11.13 -20.75 12.21
C ALA A 108 -10.78 -19.43 12.92
N LYS A 109 -9.65 -19.37 13.63
CA LYS A 109 -9.16 -18.18 14.35
C LYS A 109 -7.64 -18.10 14.21
N PRO A 110 -7.13 -17.70 13.03
CA PRO A 110 -5.70 -17.59 12.83
C PRO A 110 -5.14 -16.50 13.75
N LEU A 111 -3.92 -16.70 14.24
CA LEU A 111 -3.22 -15.67 15.00
C LEU A 111 -2.78 -14.58 14.01
N ILE A 112 -3.25 -13.35 14.21
CA ILE A 112 -2.89 -12.19 13.37
C ILE A 112 -1.95 -11.29 14.16
N THR A 113 -0.74 -11.09 13.67
CA THR A 113 0.27 -10.22 14.27
C THR A 113 0.76 -9.17 13.27
N SER A 114 1.52 -8.20 13.77
CA SER A 114 2.10 -7.11 12.98
C SER A 114 3.59 -6.98 13.25
N GLU A 115 4.36 -6.61 12.23
CA GLU A 115 5.81 -6.43 12.33
C GLU A 115 6.25 -5.06 11.79
N GLY A 116 7.42 -4.60 12.25
CA GLY A 116 8.03 -3.36 11.77
C GLY A 116 7.19 -2.13 12.07
N ILE A 117 7.06 -1.79 13.36
CA ILE A 117 6.38 -0.56 13.79
C ILE A 117 6.99 0.66 13.07
N LEU A 118 6.12 1.58 12.65
CA LEU A 118 6.48 2.80 11.94
C LEU A 118 6.34 4.02 12.87
N PRO A 119 7.10 5.10 12.62
CA PRO A 119 7.00 6.33 13.41
C PRO A 119 5.68 7.07 13.18
N THR A 120 5.00 6.83 12.04
CA THR A 120 3.71 7.41 11.72
C THR A 120 2.65 6.94 12.71
N LYS A 121 1.90 7.89 13.28
CA LYS A 121 0.79 7.63 14.19
C LYS A 121 -0.50 8.22 13.63
N TYR A 122 -1.62 7.60 13.96
CA TYR A 122 -2.94 8.09 13.59
C TYR A 122 -3.73 8.53 14.83
N ASN A 123 -4.46 9.63 14.67
CA ASN A 123 -5.41 10.14 15.65
C ASN A 123 -6.81 10.18 15.00
N TYR A 124 -7.80 9.67 15.71
CA TYR A 124 -9.20 9.61 15.31
C TYR A 124 -10.05 10.33 16.35
N TYR A 125 -10.71 11.40 15.91
CA TYR A 125 -11.63 12.21 16.71
C TYR A 125 -13.06 11.89 16.27
N ILE A 126 -13.59 10.74 16.71
CA ILE A 126 -14.88 10.22 16.25
C ILE A 126 -16.03 10.92 17.00
N GLY A 127 -16.68 11.87 16.33
CA GLY A 127 -17.77 12.66 16.90
C GLY A 127 -17.31 13.59 18.02
N ASN A 128 -18.27 14.08 18.80
CA ASN A 128 -18.04 15.12 19.82
C ASN A 128 -17.76 14.56 21.22
N ASP A 129 -17.58 13.24 21.36
CA ASP A 129 -17.33 12.57 22.64
C ASP A 129 -15.83 12.23 22.76
N PRO A 130 -15.06 12.92 23.64
CA PRO A 130 -13.65 12.65 23.82
C PRO A 130 -13.32 11.22 24.27
N ALA A 131 -14.25 10.52 24.92
CA ALA A 131 -14.05 9.11 25.30
C ALA A 131 -13.99 8.17 24.06
N LYS A 132 -14.48 8.64 22.91
CA LYS A 132 -14.41 7.93 21.62
C LYS A 132 -13.20 8.34 20.79
N TRP A 133 -12.42 9.31 21.25
CA TRP A 133 -11.19 9.69 20.58
C TRP A 133 -10.12 8.62 20.78
N ARG A 134 -9.30 8.41 19.77
CA ARG A 134 -8.19 7.45 19.77
C ARG A 134 -6.98 8.14 19.21
N GLU A 135 -5.95 8.28 20.01
CA GLU A 135 -4.73 9.00 19.63
C GLU A 135 -3.53 8.05 19.68
N GLY A 136 -2.48 8.37 18.92
CA GLY A 136 -1.22 7.64 18.98
C GLY A 136 -1.29 6.21 18.44
N ILE A 137 -2.29 5.89 17.60
CA ILE A 137 -2.48 4.55 17.06
C ILE A 137 -1.27 4.16 16.24
N SER A 138 -0.72 2.99 16.55
CA SER A 138 0.47 2.45 15.89
C SER A 138 0.18 2.04 14.45
N THR A 139 1.20 2.24 13.60
CA THR A 139 1.20 1.73 12.24
C THR A 139 2.38 0.78 12.03
N TYR A 140 2.24 -0.14 11.08
CA TYR A 140 3.15 -1.27 10.89
C TYR A 140 3.46 -1.47 9.40
N LYS A 141 4.60 -2.11 9.11
CA LYS A 141 5.03 -2.46 7.75
C LYS A 141 4.42 -3.75 7.22
N THR A 142 4.02 -4.66 8.11
CA THR A 142 3.61 -6.01 7.75
C THR A 142 2.49 -6.49 8.65
N ILE A 143 1.53 -7.24 8.08
CA ILE A 143 0.58 -8.09 8.80
C ILE A 143 0.90 -9.55 8.52
N LYS A 144 0.84 -10.40 9.55
CA LYS A 144 1.11 -11.83 9.44
C LYS A 144 -0.05 -12.64 10.02
N TYR A 145 -0.57 -13.56 9.24
CA TYR A 145 -1.42 -14.66 9.70
C TYR A 145 -0.54 -15.87 9.95
N THR A 146 -0.42 -16.30 11.20
CA THR A 146 0.39 -17.45 11.58
C THR A 146 -0.43 -18.73 11.58
N GLU A 147 0.11 -19.76 10.93
CA GLU A 147 -0.52 -21.07 10.76
C GLU A 147 -1.97 -20.98 10.27
N ILE A 148 -2.18 -20.18 9.23
CA ILE A 148 -3.49 -20.07 8.58
C ILE A 148 -3.96 -21.43 8.04
N TYR A 149 -3.01 -22.25 7.59
CA TYR A 149 -3.14 -23.70 7.46
C TYR A 149 -2.02 -24.38 8.26
N GLU A 150 -2.08 -25.70 8.42
CA GLU A 150 -1.01 -26.47 9.06
C GLU A 150 0.32 -26.21 8.35
N ASN A 151 1.32 -25.73 9.12
CA ASN A 151 2.63 -25.35 8.61
C ASN A 151 2.64 -24.26 7.53
N ILE A 152 1.61 -23.41 7.42
CA ILE A 152 1.57 -22.33 6.41
C ILE A 152 1.22 -20.99 7.07
N ASP A 153 2.06 -19.98 6.84
CA ASP A 153 1.81 -18.60 7.24
C ASP A 153 1.39 -17.77 6.00
N LEU A 154 0.67 -16.66 6.20
CA LEU A 154 0.42 -15.64 5.19
C LEU A 154 0.98 -14.31 5.68
N LYS A 155 1.90 -13.71 4.92
CA LYS A 155 2.54 -12.43 5.23
C LYS A 155 2.10 -11.38 4.22
N ILE A 156 1.72 -10.21 4.68
CA ILE A 156 1.15 -9.14 3.84
C ILE A 156 1.94 -7.88 4.07
N TYR A 157 2.35 -7.22 3.00
CA TYR A 157 3.20 -6.04 3.04
C TYR A 157 2.91 -5.10 1.87
N GLY A 158 3.47 -3.89 1.94
CA GLY A 158 3.40 -2.92 0.84
C GLY A 158 4.63 -2.96 -0.06
N ASN A 159 4.43 -2.94 -1.37
CA ASN A 159 5.47 -2.73 -2.37
C ASN A 159 5.06 -1.60 -3.33
N ASN A 160 5.77 -0.47 -3.33
CA ASN A 160 5.44 0.69 -4.17
C ASN A 160 3.94 1.11 -4.11
N ARG A 161 3.35 1.06 -2.90
CA ARG A 161 1.93 1.33 -2.60
C ARG A 161 0.93 0.27 -3.11
N GLN A 162 1.41 -0.83 -3.66
CA GLN A 162 0.61 -2.02 -3.96
C GLN A 162 0.65 -2.95 -2.75
N LEU A 163 -0.50 -3.52 -2.41
CA LEU A 163 -0.59 -4.56 -1.40
C LEU A 163 -0.12 -5.86 -2.02
N GLU A 164 0.90 -6.48 -1.43
CA GLU A 164 1.39 -7.80 -1.82
C GLU A 164 1.25 -8.76 -0.63
N TYR A 165 1.28 -10.05 -0.93
CA TYR A 165 1.37 -11.08 0.11
C TYR A 165 2.26 -12.23 -0.32
N ASP A 166 2.90 -12.85 0.66
CA ASP A 166 3.59 -14.12 0.55
C ASP A 166 2.78 -15.19 1.29
N VAL A 167 2.48 -16.29 0.61
CA VAL A 167 2.17 -17.56 1.28
C VAL A 167 3.50 -18.21 1.64
N ILE A 168 3.73 -18.57 2.91
CA ILE A 168 4.99 -19.16 3.38
C ILE A 168 4.70 -20.58 3.84
N VAL A 169 5.17 -21.57 3.08
CA VAL A 169 5.00 -22.99 3.41
C VAL A 169 6.21 -23.45 4.24
N LYS A 170 6.03 -23.64 5.54
CA LYS A 170 7.07 -24.18 6.42
C LYS A 170 7.31 -25.67 6.10
N PRO A 171 8.45 -26.26 6.53
CA PRO A 171 8.70 -27.70 6.35
C PRO A 171 7.51 -28.56 6.80
N GLY A 172 7.13 -29.54 5.98
CA GLY A 172 5.96 -30.39 6.21
C GLY A 172 4.60 -29.75 5.90
N GLY A 173 4.55 -28.51 5.42
CA GLY A 173 3.32 -27.88 4.91
C GLY A 173 2.98 -28.35 3.50
N ASP A 174 1.68 -28.48 3.22
CA ASP A 174 1.16 -28.82 1.90
C ASP A 174 0.62 -27.58 1.17
N PRO A 175 1.29 -27.07 0.12
CA PRO A 175 0.81 -25.91 -0.63
C PRO A 175 -0.56 -26.11 -1.26
N ALA A 176 -0.96 -27.35 -1.58
CA ALA A 176 -2.27 -27.66 -2.15
C ALA A 176 -3.42 -27.48 -1.15
N ALA A 177 -3.11 -27.38 0.15
CA ALA A 177 -4.08 -27.00 1.18
C ALA A 177 -4.52 -25.53 1.03
N VAL A 178 -3.69 -24.67 0.43
CA VAL A 178 -3.97 -23.24 0.27
C VAL A 178 -5.04 -23.05 -0.79
N LYS A 179 -6.24 -22.72 -0.32
CA LYS A 179 -7.40 -22.45 -1.17
C LYS A 179 -7.97 -21.09 -0.82
N PHE A 180 -7.92 -20.19 -1.77
CA PHE A 180 -8.44 -18.83 -1.61
C PHE A 180 -9.69 -18.67 -2.44
N LYS A 181 -10.65 -17.90 -1.93
CA LYS A 181 -11.90 -17.58 -2.62
C LYS A 181 -12.10 -16.08 -2.66
N TYR A 182 -12.50 -15.57 -3.82
CA TYR A 182 -12.93 -14.19 -3.98
C TYR A 182 -14.46 -14.10 -4.01
N GLU A 183 -15.05 -13.79 -2.85
CA GLU A 183 -16.49 -13.51 -2.73
C GLU A 183 -16.78 -12.06 -3.15
N GLY A 184 -17.78 -11.86 -3.99
CA GLY A 184 -18.07 -10.55 -4.61
C GLY A 184 -17.44 -10.36 -6.00
N ALA A 185 -16.58 -11.30 -6.44
CA ALA A 185 -16.16 -11.38 -7.84
C ALA A 185 -17.24 -12.01 -8.71
N GLU A 186 -17.36 -11.54 -9.95
CA GLU A 186 -18.18 -12.17 -10.99
C GLU A 186 -17.55 -13.48 -11.47
N SER A 187 -16.25 -13.45 -11.74
CA SER A 187 -15.50 -14.60 -12.25
C SER A 187 -14.00 -14.48 -12.01
N LEU A 188 -13.30 -15.61 -12.00
CA LEU A 188 -11.84 -15.70 -12.08
C LEU A 188 -11.39 -16.27 -13.42
N ALA A 189 -10.30 -15.75 -13.97
CA ALA A 189 -9.63 -16.29 -15.15
C ALA A 189 -8.11 -16.21 -14.97
N VAL A 190 -7.36 -17.09 -15.64
CA VAL A 190 -5.91 -16.97 -15.78
C VAL A 190 -5.62 -16.58 -17.23
N ASN A 191 -4.98 -15.44 -17.43
CA ASN A 191 -4.70 -14.94 -18.78
C ASN A 191 -3.46 -15.61 -19.41
N ALA A 192 -3.16 -15.25 -20.66
CA ALA A 192 -2.02 -15.83 -21.39
C ALA A 192 -0.65 -15.55 -20.74
N GLY A 193 -0.54 -14.53 -19.89
CA GLY A 193 0.66 -14.21 -19.11
C GLY A 193 0.78 -15.02 -17.81
N GLY A 194 -0.24 -15.81 -17.46
CA GLY A 194 -0.31 -16.55 -16.20
C GLY A 194 -0.79 -15.71 -15.01
N GLU A 195 -1.31 -14.50 -15.26
CA GLU A 195 -1.84 -13.60 -14.23
C GLU A 195 -3.29 -13.99 -13.92
N LEU A 196 -3.70 -13.83 -12.66
CA LEU A 196 -5.07 -14.05 -12.22
C LEU A 196 -5.89 -12.78 -12.42
N GLU A 197 -6.90 -12.86 -13.27
CA GLU A 197 -7.87 -11.80 -13.52
C GLU A 197 -9.10 -12.03 -12.64
N ILE A 198 -9.39 -11.08 -11.75
CA ILE A 198 -10.53 -11.10 -10.84
C ILE A 198 -11.54 -10.08 -11.38
N LYS A 199 -12.57 -10.57 -12.06
CA LYS A 199 -13.61 -9.72 -12.64
C LYS A 199 -14.61 -9.29 -11.57
N LEU A 200 -14.90 -8.00 -11.51
CA LEU A 200 -15.86 -7.36 -10.62
C LEU A 200 -16.91 -6.62 -11.46
N ASN A 201 -18.00 -6.20 -10.83
CA ASN A 201 -19.09 -5.48 -11.51
C ASN A 201 -18.61 -4.22 -12.24
N HIS A 202 -17.63 -3.50 -11.67
CA HIS A 202 -17.19 -2.20 -12.20
C HIS A 202 -15.76 -2.22 -12.77
N GLY A 203 -15.18 -3.41 -12.98
CA GLY A 203 -13.86 -3.61 -13.63
C GLY A 203 -13.08 -4.81 -13.08
N THR A 204 -11.76 -4.81 -13.24
CA THR A 204 -10.95 -6.02 -13.00
C THR A 204 -9.74 -5.73 -12.10
N ILE A 205 -9.43 -6.64 -11.19
CA ILE A 205 -8.13 -6.69 -10.48
C ILE A 205 -7.25 -7.72 -11.18
N ILE A 206 -5.99 -7.37 -11.40
CA ILE A 206 -4.98 -8.29 -11.92
C ILE A 206 -4.00 -8.61 -10.80
N GLN A 207 -3.84 -9.89 -10.52
CA GLN A 207 -2.79 -10.40 -9.65
C GLN A 207 -1.72 -11.05 -10.52
N LYS A 208 -0.46 -10.62 -10.37
CA LYS A 208 0.64 -11.12 -11.21
C LYS A 208 0.80 -12.63 -11.08
N SER A 209 1.46 -13.24 -12.05
CA SER A 209 1.81 -14.66 -11.99
C SER A 209 2.65 -14.94 -10.73
N PRO A 210 2.40 -16.05 -10.03
CA PRO A 210 3.12 -16.35 -8.78
C PRO A 210 4.62 -16.51 -9.04
N SER A 211 5.46 -15.94 -8.19
CA SER A 211 6.92 -16.09 -8.27
C SER A 211 7.46 -16.99 -7.15
N LEU A 212 7.40 -18.30 -7.34
CA LEU A 212 7.76 -19.28 -6.30
C LEU A 212 9.27 -19.50 -6.23
N TYR A 213 9.82 -19.64 -5.02
CA TYR A 213 11.24 -19.96 -4.81
C TYR A 213 11.49 -20.64 -3.46
N GLN A 214 12.59 -21.38 -3.37
CA GLN A 214 13.15 -21.92 -2.13
C GLN A 214 14.47 -21.24 -1.81
N ASP A 215 14.74 -21.01 -0.53
CA ASP A 215 16.07 -20.60 -0.08
C ASP A 215 16.86 -21.86 0.33
N ILE A 216 17.75 -22.32 -0.56
CA ILE A 216 18.57 -23.52 -0.38
C ILE A 216 20.03 -23.08 -0.17
N SER A 217 20.58 -23.34 1.01
CA SER A 217 21.97 -22.99 1.37
C SER A 217 22.29 -21.50 1.14
N GLY A 218 21.32 -20.62 1.42
CA GLY A 218 21.44 -19.17 1.24
C GLY A 218 21.26 -18.68 -0.20
N GLN A 219 20.97 -19.57 -1.16
CA GLN A 219 20.66 -19.21 -2.54
C GLN A 219 19.17 -19.35 -2.83
N ARG A 220 18.62 -18.37 -3.54
CA ARG A 220 17.23 -18.38 -4.00
C ARG A 220 17.11 -19.22 -5.27
N VAL A 221 16.46 -20.38 -5.16
CA VAL A 221 16.20 -21.31 -6.26
C VAL A 221 14.75 -21.15 -6.70
N LYS A 222 14.53 -20.73 -7.96
CA LYS A 222 13.18 -20.57 -8.52
C LYS A 222 12.49 -21.93 -8.65
N VAL A 223 11.21 -21.99 -8.27
CA VAL A 223 10.34 -23.15 -8.48
C VAL A 223 9.28 -22.76 -9.51
N PRO A 224 9.09 -23.51 -10.60
CA PRO A 224 7.97 -23.26 -11.51
C PRO A 224 6.63 -23.47 -10.81
N GLY A 225 5.69 -22.56 -11.04
CA GLY A 225 4.32 -22.70 -10.56
C GLY A 225 3.38 -21.71 -11.21
N SER A 226 2.09 -21.92 -11.03
CA SER A 226 1.01 -21.16 -11.64
C SER A 226 -0.22 -21.14 -10.74
N PHE A 227 -1.17 -20.27 -11.07
CA PHE A 227 -2.51 -20.37 -10.50
C PHE A 227 -3.26 -21.56 -11.09
N LYS A 228 -4.03 -22.22 -10.24
CA LYS A 228 -4.99 -23.25 -10.63
C LYS A 228 -6.37 -22.83 -10.18
N LEU A 229 -7.25 -22.56 -11.15
CA LEU A 229 -8.64 -22.23 -10.87
C LEU A 229 -9.39 -23.46 -10.37
N LEU A 230 -10.27 -23.22 -9.41
CA LEU A 230 -11.23 -24.17 -8.86
C LEU A 230 -12.65 -23.60 -9.10
N SER A 231 -13.69 -24.38 -8.78
CA SER A 231 -15.07 -23.89 -8.89
C SER A 231 -15.38 -22.77 -7.88
N ASP A 232 -16.45 -22.01 -8.11
CA ASP A 232 -16.99 -21.02 -7.16
C ASP A 232 -15.99 -19.91 -6.79
N ASN A 233 -15.32 -19.33 -7.79
CA ASN A 233 -14.32 -18.25 -7.65
C ASN A 233 -13.22 -18.57 -6.64
N ARG A 234 -12.78 -19.84 -6.64
CA ARG A 234 -11.66 -20.33 -5.84
C ARG A 234 -10.43 -20.54 -6.71
N TYR A 235 -9.26 -20.43 -6.11
CA TYR A 235 -8.01 -20.83 -6.74
C TYR A 235 -7.06 -21.44 -5.70
N THR A 236 -6.09 -22.19 -6.22
CA THR A 236 -4.95 -22.72 -5.50
C THR A 236 -3.70 -22.55 -6.36
N PHE A 237 -2.58 -23.09 -5.92
CA PHE A 237 -1.31 -23.04 -6.63
C PHE A 237 -0.99 -24.42 -7.20
N GLU A 238 -0.64 -24.47 -8.48
CA GLU A 238 0.00 -25.64 -9.07
C GLU A 238 1.51 -25.41 -9.05
N ILE A 239 2.23 -26.33 -8.43
CA ILE A 239 3.66 -26.18 -8.13
C ILE A 239 4.38 -27.40 -8.69
N ALA A 240 5.48 -27.17 -9.41
CA ALA A 240 6.36 -28.25 -9.85
C ALA A 240 7.06 -28.93 -8.66
N SER A 241 7.72 -30.07 -8.89
CA SER A 241 8.48 -30.77 -7.84
C SER A 241 9.49 -29.85 -7.13
N TYR A 242 9.59 -30.00 -5.82
CA TYR A 242 10.37 -29.13 -4.93
C TYR A 242 10.95 -29.94 -3.75
N ASP A 243 11.89 -29.36 -2.99
CA ASP A 243 12.44 -29.99 -1.79
C ASP A 243 11.53 -29.73 -0.56
N THR A 244 10.85 -30.78 -0.08
CA THR A 244 9.88 -30.71 1.03
C THR A 244 10.51 -30.54 2.41
N GLU A 245 11.82 -30.79 2.57
CA GLU A 245 12.53 -30.65 3.84
C GLU A 245 12.97 -29.21 4.13
N LYS A 246 12.93 -28.35 3.11
CA LYS A 246 13.23 -26.93 3.23
C LYS A 246 11.93 -26.13 3.33
N PRO A 247 11.94 -24.96 3.99
CA PRO A 247 10.88 -23.99 3.81
C PRO A 247 10.65 -23.75 2.30
N MET A 248 9.38 -23.65 1.94
CA MET A 248 8.84 -23.70 0.59
C MET A 248 7.84 -22.56 0.37
N PRO A 249 7.40 -22.41 -0.88
CA PRO A 249 7.65 -21.22 -1.66
C PRO A 249 7.04 -19.99 -1.00
N ALA A 250 7.84 -18.95 -0.74
CA ALA A 250 7.22 -17.64 -0.67
C ALA A 250 6.59 -17.40 -2.05
N ILE A 251 5.28 -17.18 -2.07
CA ILE A 251 4.53 -16.85 -3.28
C ILE A 251 4.26 -15.34 -3.28
N PRO A 252 5.24 -14.49 -3.62
CA PRO A 252 5.02 -13.06 -3.82
C PRO A 252 4.24 -12.82 -5.12
N PHE A 253 3.49 -11.73 -5.10
CA PHE A 253 2.66 -11.23 -6.19
C PHE A 253 2.95 -9.76 -6.46
#